data_AF-A0A845MP44-F1
#
_entry.id   AF-A0A845MP44-F1
#
_cell.length_a   1.000
_cell.length_b   1.000
_cell.length_c   1.000
_cell.angle_alpha   90.00
_cell.angle_beta   90.00
_cell.angle_gamma   90.00
#
_symmetry.space_group_name_H-M   'P 1'
#
loop_
_entity.id
_entity.type
_entity.pdbx_description
1 polymer ?
#
loop_
_entity_poly.entity_id
_entity_poly.type
_entity_poly.pdbx_seq_one_letter_code
_entity_poly.pdbx_strand_id
1 'polypeptide(L)'
;MRITQVKKDIDGISRPILFGLGFDEKGLLGECIRSNEVGKQAILLDCVKDSKSFSISIRVFLRYDHIEGIFDSQETYTINKLLASESIAIETYSKESLKGILNRLISEEGLGFFSRYETEQNIILNLTDKDYKVWVTSDKVCQFKIRLAAAVLSKNKEALSITKEEAAKYCAKPWSEPDREVIHGLCACV
;
A
#
# COMPACT_ATOMS: atom_id res chain seq x y z
N MET A 1 25.61 0.74 -17.98
CA MET A 1 24.68 -0.41 -17.78
C MET A 1 23.34 -0.19 -18.48
N ARG A 2 22.75 -1.22 -19.11
CA ARG A 2 21.41 -1.16 -19.73
C ARG A 2 20.32 -1.45 -18.69
N ILE A 3 19.18 -0.75 -18.75
CA ILE A 3 18.05 -0.97 -17.81
C ILE A 3 17.52 -2.40 -17.87
N THR A 4 17.59 -3.05 -19.04
CA THR A 4 17.22 -4.45 -19.21
C THR A 4 18.08 -5.40 -18.36
N GLN A 5 19.36 -5.09 -18.17
CA GLN A 5 20.24 -5.89 -17.32
C GLN A 5 19.85 -5.75 -15.84
N VAL A 6 19.60 -4.52 -15.39
CA VAL A 6 19.14 -4.23 -14.03
C VAL A 6 17.83 -4.95 -13.74
N LYS A 7 16.86 -4.91 -14.65
CA LYS A 7 15.58 -5.62 -14.50
C LYS A 7 15.77 -7.14 -14.38
N LYS A 8 16.64 -7.72 -15.21
CA LYS A 8 16.98 -9.15 -15.10
C LYS A 8 17.63 -9.51 -13.75
N ASP A 9 18.50 -8.64 -13.24
CA ASP A 9 19.15 -8.85 -11.96
C ASP A 9 18.16 -8.70 -10.80
N ILE A 10 17.25 -7.73 -10.85
CA ILE A 10 16.13 -7.60 -9.90
C ILE A 10 15.27 -8.87 -9.91
N ASP A 11 14.84 -9.33 -11.08
CA ASP A 11 14.01 -10.55 -11.20
C ASP A 11 14.75 -11.78 -10.67
N GLY A 12 16.03 -11.94 -11.03
CA GLY A 12 16.85 -13.09 -10.61
C GLY A 12 17.12 -13.14 -9.11
N ILE A 13 17.21 -11.97 -8.46
CA ILE A 13 17.46 -11.87 -7.01
C ILE A 13 16.17 -11.90 -6.19
N SER A 14 15.13 -11.19 -6.63
CA SER A 14 13.86 -11.07 -5.91
C SER A 14 13.04 -12.36 -5.95
N ARG A 15 13.05 -13.10 -7.06
CA ARG A 15 12.22 -14.30 -7.21
C ARG A 15 12.47 -15.37 -6.13
N PRO A 16 13.71 -15.77 -5.80
CA PRO A 16 13.95 -16.70 -4.69
C PRO A 16 13.46 -16.19 -3.33
N ILE A 17 13.60 -14.88 -3.07
CA ILE A 17 13.15 -14.25 -1.82
C ILE A 17 11.62 -14.33 -1.73
N LEU A 18 10.94 -13.86 -2.78
CA LEU A 18 9.48 -13.85 -2.87
C LEU A 18 8.89 -15.26 -2.79
N PHE A 19 9.46 -16.21 -3.52
CA PHE A 19 9.01 -17.60 -3.49
C PHE A 19 9.22 -18.25 -2.12
N GLY A 20 10.36 -17.97 -1.46
CA GLY A 20 10.61 -18.42 -0.09
C GLY A 20 9.62 -17.87 0.94
N LEU A 21 8.96 -16.75 0.62
CA LEU A 21 7.92 -16.12 1.42
C LEU A 21 6.49 -16.50 0.96
N GLY A 22 6.34 -17.38 -0.04
CA GLY A 22 5.05 -17.84 -0.55
C GLY A 22 4.37 -16.90 -1.54
N PHE A 23 5.10 -15.94 -2.13
CA PHE A 23 4.59 -15.13 -3.24
C PHE A 23 4.87 -15.83 -4.57
N ASP A 24 4.01 -16.77 -4.94
CA ASP A 24 4.16 -17.66 -6.09
C ASP A 24 3.28 -17.29 -7.29
N GLU A 25 2.25 -16.45 -7.09
CA GLU A 25 1.39 -15.94 -8.15
C GLU A 25 1.93 -14.65 -8.77
N LYS A 26 1.56 -14.38 -10.04
CA LYS A 26 1.82 -13.10 -10.72
C LYS A 26 0.52 -12.37 -11.01
N GLY A 27 0.46 -11.11 -10.59
CA GLY A 27 -0.62 -10.18 -10.90
C GLY A 27 -0.49 -9.49 -12.25
N LEU A 28 -1.53 -8.75 -12.62
CA LEU A 28 -1.67 -8.09 -13.92
C LEU A 28 -0.69 -6.93 -14.12
N LEU A 29 -0.25 -6.29 -13.04
CA LEU A 29 0.72 -5.19 -13.08
C LEU A 29 2.16 -5.70 -12.91
N GLY A 30 2.35 -7.03 -12.85
CA GLY A 30 3.64 -7.66 -12.61
C GLY A 30 4.00 -7.82 -11.13
N GLU A 31 3.06 -7.55 -10.23
CA GLU A 31 3.21 -7.82 -8.81
C GLU A 31 3.32 -9.33 -8.52
N CYS A 32 4.08 -9.70 -7.50
CA CYS A 32 4.09 -11.05 -6.96
C CYS A 32 3.03 -11.14 -5.86
N ILE A 33 2.15 -12.14 -5.94
CA ILE A 33 0.95 -12.28 -5.11
C ILE A 33 1.08 -13.51 -4.22
N ARG A 34 0.57 -13.39 -3.00
CA ARG A 34 0.32 -14.47 -2.05
C ARG A 34 -1.10 -14.33 -1.53
N SER A 35 -1.87 -15.41 -1.57
CA SER A 35 -3.22 -15.44 -0.98
C SER A 35 -3.16 -15.99 0.45
N ASN A 36 -3.97 -15.46 1.35
CA ASN A 36 -4.20 -15.99 2.69
C ASN A 36 -5.72 -15.99 2.98
N GLU A 37 -6.11 -16.37 4.20
CA GLU A 37 -7.52 -16.44 4.60
C GLU A 37 -8.23 -15.08 4.63
N VAL A 38 -7.47 -13.98 4.72
CA VAL A 38 -7.99 -12.60 4.83
C VAL A 38 -8.06 -11.90 3.47
N GLY A 39 -7.30 -12.37 2.49
CA GLY A 39 -7.31 -11.88 1.12
C GLY A 39 -5.97 -12.08 0.42
N LYS A 40 -5.56 -11.09 -0.39
CA LYS A 40 -4.34 -11.18 -1.21
C LYS A 40 -3.32 -10.14 -0.82
N GLN A 41 -2.11 -10.60 -0.56
CA GLN A 41 -0.93 -9.76 -0.37
C GLN A 41 -0.19 -9.68 -1.71
N ALA A 42 0.33 -8.50 -2.06
CA ALA A 42 1.14 -8.36 -3.25
C ALA A 42 2.33 -7.42 -3.06
N ILE A 43 3.41 -7.69 -3.78
CA ILE A 43 4.61 -6.87 -3.82
C ILE A 43 4.92 -6.52 -5.28
N LEU A 44 4.97 -5.23 -5.59
CA LEU A 44 5.39 -4.71 -6.89
C LEU A 44 6.77 -4.08 -6.76
N LEU A 45 7.68 -4.48 -7.64
CA LEU A 45 9.02 -3.93 -7.75
C LEU A 45 9.10 -3.10 -9.03
N ASP A 46 9.24 -1.79 -8.87
CA ASP A 46 9.44 -0.87 -9.97
C ASP A 46 10.89 -0.43 -10.04
N CYS A 47 11.40 -0.30 -11.27
CA CYS A 47 12.75 0.20 -11.51
C CYS A 47 12.73 1.27 -12.60
N VAL A 48 13.24 2.45 -12.24
CA VAL A 48 13.42 3.60 -13.12
C VAL A 48 14.90 3.84 -13.29
N LYS A 49 15.35 4.08 -14.52
CA LYS A 49 16.75 4.41 -14.81
C LYS A 49 16.88 5.88 -15.17
N ASP A 50 17.91 6.50 -14.61
CA ASP A 50 18.44 7.79 -15.04
C ASP A 50 19.83 7.61 -15.71
N SER A 51 20.42 8.71 -16.17
CA SER A 51 21.73 8.80 -16.79
C SER A 51 22.85 8.23 -15.92
N LYS A 52 22.83 8.48 -14.60
CA LYS A 52 23.91 8.12 -13.65
C LYS A 52 23.50 7.09 -12.59
N SER A 53 22.22 6.80 -12.46
CA SER A 53 21.69 5.94 -11.41
C SER A 53 20.50 5.13 -11.92
N PHE A 54 20.04 4.19 -11.11
CA PHE A 54 18.70 3.65 -11.21
C PHE A 54 18.07 3.65 -9.82
N SER A 55 16.76 3.86 -9.78
CA SER A 55 15.95 3.82 -8.58
C SER A 55 15.12 2.55 -8.58
N ILE A 56 15.04 1.92 -7.42
CA ILE A 56 14.16 0.79 -7.15
C ILE A 56 13.11 1.24 -6.16
N SER A 57 11.86 1.05 -6.51
CA SER A 57 10.72 1.32 -5.67
C SER A 57 10.02 0.00 -5.36
N ILE A 58 9.74 -0.27 -4.09
CA ILE A 58 8.96 -1.43 -3.68
C ILE A 58 7.64 -0.96 -3.11
N ARG A 59 6.55 -1.40 -3.73
CA ARG A 59 5.19 -1.13 -3.29
C ARG A 59 4.55 -2.42 -2.80
N VAL A 60 3.89 -2.35 -1.66
CA VAL A 60 3.14 -3.47 -1.09
C VAL A 60 1.65 -3.18 -1.17
N PHE A 61 0.86 -4.23 -1.36
CA PHE A 61 -0.59 -4.17 -1.46
C PHE A 61 -1.18 -5.25 -0.56
N LEU A 62 -2.24 -4.91 0.15
CA LEU A 62 -3.07 -5.84 0.88
C LEU A 62 -4.50 -5.65 0.40
N ARG A 63 -5.03 -6.66 -0.27
CA ARG A 63 -6.35 -6.70 -0.87
C ARG A 63 -7.22 -7.58 -0.01
N TYR A 64 -8.30 -7.04 0.50
CA TYR A 64 -9.26 -7.78 1.31
C TYR A 64 -10.45 -8.09 0.46
N ASP A 65 -10.87 -9.35 0.48
CA ASP A 65 -12.08 -9.72 -0.22
C ASP A 65 -13.28 -9.18 0.56
N HIS A 66 -13.35 -9.35 1.88
CA HIS A 66 -14.42 -8.84 2.77
C HIS A 66 -13.83 -8.32 4.11
N ILE A 67 -14.29 -7.15 4.61
CA ILE A 67 -13.96 -6.62 5.96
C ILE A 67 -15.29 -6.23 6.65
N GLU A 68 -16.02 -7.19 7.20
CA GLU A 68 -17.40 -6.99 7.69
C GLU A 68 -17.51 -6.10 8.94
N GLY A 69 -16.50 -6.06 9.80
CA GLY A 69 -16.49 -5.27 11.05
C GLY A 69 -16.02 -3.82 10.90
N ILE A 70 -15.44 -3.42 9.76
CA ILE A 70 -15.16 -2.01 9.42
C ILE A 70 -16.05 -1.54 8.25
N PHE A 71 -16.41 -2.42 7.31
CA PHE A 71 -16.96 -2.07 6.00
C PHE A 71 -18.15 -2.97 5.58
N ASP A 72 -19.36 -2.41 5.54
CA ASP A 72 -20.60 -3.12 5.16
C ASP A 72 -20.81 -3.19 3.62
N SER A 73 -19.81 -3.67 2.87
CA SER A 73 -19.88 -3.77 1.40
C SER A 73 -19.17 -5.00 0.85
N GLN A 74 -19.69 -5.58 -0.24
CA GLN A 74 -19.08 -6.71 -0.97
C GLN A 74 -17.86 -6.32 -1.85
N GLU A 75 -17.33 -5.12 -1.69
CA GLU A 75 -16.23 -4.61 -2.52
C GLU A 75 -14.86 -5.05 -2.01
N THR A 76 -13.93 -5.32 -2.94
CA THR A 76 -12.54 -5.62 -2.61
C THR A 76 -11.81 -4.36 -2.20
N TYR A 77 -11.32 -4.30 -0.96
CA TYR A 77 -10.57 -3.16 -0.44
C TYR A 77 -9.08 -3.36 -0.66
N THR A 78 -8.35 -2.36 -1.17
CA THR A 78 -6.90 -2.44 -1.34
C THR A 78 -6.19 -1.36 -0.52
N ILE A 79 -5.38 -1.78 0.45
CA ILE A 79 -4.36 -0.93 1.07
C ILE A 79 -3.11 -1.06 0.22
N ASN A 80 -2.47 0.06 -0.16
CA ASN A 80 -1.14 0.00 -0.73
C ASN A 80 -0.21 1.03 -0.11
N LYS A 81 1.09 0.71 -0.08
CA LYS A 81 2.14 1.55 0.50
C LYS A 81 3.41 1.44 -0.33
N LEU A 82 4.02 2.58 -0.64
CA LEU A 82 5.42 2.60 -1.08
C LEU A 82 6.31 2.42 0.15
N LEU A 83 7.05 1.31 0.23
CA LEU A 83 7.97 1.06 1.34
C LEU A 83 9.18 1.97 1.25
N ALA A 84 9.86 1.94 0.11
CA ALA A 84 11.01 2.77 -0.15
C ALA A 84 11.16 3.03 -1.65
N SER A 85 11.93 4.07 -1.96
CA SER A 85 12.44 4.37 -3.29
C SER A 85 13.94 4.66 -3.17
N GLU A 86 14.77 3.65 -3.45
CA GLU A 86 16.21 3.71 -3.23
C GLU A 86 16.96 3.85 -4.54
N SER A 87 17.91 4.78 -4.59
CA SER A 87 18.71 5.06 -5.78
C SER A 87 20.12 4.48 -5.65
N ILE A 88 20.56 3.76 -6.66
CA ILE A 88 21.88 3.14 -6.75
C ILE A 88 22.63 3.79 -7.91
N ALA A 89 23.82 4.32 -7.65
CA ALA A 89 24.68 4.86 -8.70
C ALA A 89 25.19 3.72 -9.60
N ILE A 90 25.19 3.94 -10.92
CA ILE A 90 25.60 2.91 -11.88
C ILE A 90 27.09 2.57 -11.73
N GLU A 91 27.90 3.54 -11.32
CA GLU A 91 29.35 3.39 -11.15
C GLU A 91 29.72 2.49 -9.96
N THR A 92 28.88 2.46 -8.92
CA THR A 92 29.10 1.67 -7.68
C THR A 92 28.18 0.47 -7.58
N TYR A 93 27.47 0.14 -8.66
CA TYR A 93 26.50 -0.95 -8.68
C TYR A 93 27.17 -2.32 -8.42
N SER A 94 26.57 -3.11 -7.53
CA SER A 94 26.87 -4.52 -7.34
C SER A 94 25.60 -5.34 -7.13
N LYS A 95 25.64 -6.64 -7.46
CA LYS A 95 24.51 -7.55 -7.20
C LYS A 95 24.29 -7.75 -5.71
N GLU A 96 25.35 -7.71 -4.92
CA GLU A 96 25.32 -7.85 -3.46
C GLU A 96 24.61 -6.66 -2.80
N SER A 97 24.88 -5.42 -3.23
CA SER A 97 24.18 -4.24 -2.73
C SER A 97 22.71 -4.27 -3.09
N LEU A 98 22.39 -4.65 -4.34
CA LEU A 98 21.01 -4.87 -4.77
C LEU A 98 20.30 -5.95 -3.94
N LYS A 99 20.96 -7.08 -3.69
CA LYS A 99 20.41 -8.17 -2.87
C LYS A 99 20.13 -7.72 -1.43
N GLY A 100 21.02 -6.93 -0.84
CA GLY A 100 20.82 -6.36 0.50
C GLY A 100 19.57 -5.47 0.55
N ILE A 101 19.40 -4.57 -0.43
CA ILE A 101 18.24 -3.68 -0.54
C ILE A 101 16.95 -4.50 -0.71
N LEU A 102 16.92 -5.42 -1.66
CA LEU A 102 15.74 -6.24 -1.93
C LEU A 102 15.37 -7.10 -0.72
N ASN A 103 16.34 -7.71 -0.04
CA ASN A 103 16.05 -8.55 1.12
C ASN A 103 15.50 -7.73 2.30
N ARG A 104 16.09 -6.56 2.62
CA ARG A 104 15.55 -5.69 3.68
C ARG A 104 14.14 -5.23 3.34
N LEU A 105 13.93 -4.69 2.14
CA LEU A 105 12.65 -4.11 1.77
C LEU A 105 11.54 -5.17 1.64
N ILE A 106 11.83 -6.35 1.10
CA ILE A 106 10.84 -7.43 0.94
C ILE A 106 10.61 -8.15 2.28
N SER A 107 11.68 -8.65 2.90
CA SER A 107 11.60 -9.59 4.02
C SER A 107 11.39 -8.91 5.37
N GLU A 108 11.94 -7.71 5.58
CA GLU A 108 11.78 -7.01 6.87
C GLU A 108 10.64 -6.01 6.79
N GLU A 109 10.72 -5.05 5.86
CA GLU A 109 9.75 -3.95 5.78
C GLU A 109 8.41 -4.41 5.19
N GLY A 110 8.44 -5.24 4.14
CA GLY A 110 7.25 -5.81 3.51
C GLY A 110 6.46 -6.73 4.44
N LEU A 111 7.12 -7.72 5.04
CA LEU A 111 6.47 -8.59 6.03
C LEU A 111 6.02 -7.83 7.28
N GLY A 112 6.82 -6.86 7.73
CA GLY A 112 6.45 -5.96 8.82
C GLY A 112 5.20 -5.13 8.50
N PHE A 113 5.01 -4.74 7.24
CA PHE A 113 3.78 -4.11 6.78
C PHE A 113 2.60 -5.09 6.78
N PHE A 114 2.76 -6.28 6.18
CA PHE A 114 1.66 -7.24 6.10
C PHE A 114 1.17 -7.67 7.48
N SER A 115 2.07 -8.02 8.39
CA SER A 115 1.69 -8.44 9.76
C SER A 115 0.90 -7.40 10.53
N ARG A 116 1.15 -6.10 10.31
CA ARG A 116 0.40 -5.00 10.95
C ARG A 116 -1.04 -4.86 10.49
N TYR A 117 -1.35 -5.31 9.28
CA TYR A 117 -2.68 -5.14 8.69
C TYR A 117 -3.32 -6.47 8.29
N GLU A 118 -2.67 -7.61 8.59
CA GLU A 118 -3.08 -8.92 8.07
C GLU A 118 -4.49 -9.34 8.46
N THR A 119 -4.99 -8.92 9.62
CA THR A 119 -6.34 -9.25 10.11
C THR A 119 -7.14 -7.99 10.36
N GLU A 120 -8.46 -8.09 10.28
CA GLU A 120 -9.37 -7.00 10.62
C GLU A 120 -9.09 -6.40 12.01
N GLN A 121 -8.87 -7.24 13.02
CA GLN A 121 -8.50 -6.81 14.36
C GLN A 121 -7.19 -6.00 14.34
N ASN A 122 -6.18 -6.45 13.60
CA ASN A 122 -4.91 -5.74 13.47
C ASN A 122 -5.09 -4.40 12.76
N ILE A 123 -5.97 -4.32 11.76
CA ILE A 123 -6.32 -3.06 11.11
C ILE A 123 -6.89 -2.08 12.14
N ILE A 124 -7.89 -2.50 12.93
CA ILE A 124 -8.51 -1.66 13.97
C ILE A 124 -7.48 -1.19 15.00
N LEU A 125 -6.61 -2.10 15.46
CA LEU A 125 -5.58 -1.78 16.45
C LEU A 125 -4.47 -0.87 15.90
N ASN A 126 -4.19 -0.92 14.60
CA ASN A 126 -3.16 -0.13 13.94
C ASN A 126 -3.73 1.03 13.10
N LEU A 127 -5.02 1.37 13.27
CA LEU A 127 -5.66 2.52 12.62
C LEU A 127 -5.33 3.80 13.43
N THR A 128 -4.22 4.46 13.12
CA THR A 128 -3.89 5.78 13.68
C THR A 128 -4.31 6.92 12.76
N ASP A 129 -4.32 8.14 13.30
CA ASP A 129 -4.54 9.38 12.57
C ASP A 129 -3.49 9.67 11.47
N LYS A 130 -2.37 8.92 11.44
CA LYS A 130 -1.32 9.05 10.43
C LYS A 130 -1.36 7.92 9.39
N ASP A 131 -2.09 6.85 9.65
CA ASP A 131 -2.12 5.68 8.77
C ASP A 131 -2.77 5.97 7.43
N TYR A 132 -3.73 6.90 7.33
CA TYR A 132 -4.29 7.29 6.04
C TYR A 132 -3.25 7.81 5.03
N LYS A 133 -2.11 8.34 5.50
CA LYS A 133 -1.00 8.78 4.62
C LYS A 133 -0.16 7.60 4.13
N VAL A 134 -0.12 6.53 4.91
CA VAL A 134 0.55 5.27 4.61
C VAL A 134 -0.31 4.43 3.67
N TRP A 135 -1.63 4.53 3.83
CA TRP A 135 -2.64 3.87 3.03
C TRP A 135 -2.86 4.71 1.78
N VAL A 136 -2.02 4.49 0.77
CA VAL A 136 -2.24 5.07 -0.55
C VAL A 136 -3.37 4.26 -1.20
N THR A 137 -4.60 4.40 -0.69
CA THR A 137 -5.76 3.92 -1.42
C THR A 137 -5.94 4.92 -2.56
N SER A 138 -5.76 4.50 -3.81
CA SER A 138 -6.14 5.31 -4.98
C SER A 138 -7.64 5.67 -4.94
N ASP A 139 -8.40 4.91 -4.16
CA ASP A 139 -9.77 5.13 -3.77
C ASP A 139 -9.88 6.20 -2.67
N LYS A 140 -10.59 7.29 -2.97
CA LYS A 140 -10.81 8.42 -2.06
C LYS A 140 -11.87 8.16 -1.00
N VAL A 141 -12.87 7.32 -1.29
CA VAL A 141 -13.87 6.86 -0.32
C VAL A 141 -13.15 6.16 0.82
N CYS A 142 -12.25 5.23 0.50
CA CYS A 142 -11.49 4.49 1.50
C CYS A 142 -10.64 5.42 2.39
N GLN A 143 -9.94 6.42 1.82
CA GLN A 143 -9.16 7.41 2.58
C GLN A 143 -10.01 8.12 3.63
N PHE A 144 -11.19 8.62 3.25
CA PHE A 144 -12.07 9.32 4.20
C PHE A 144 -12.63 8.36 5.24
N LYS A 145 -13.02 7.14 4.85
CA LYS A 145 -13.54 6.11 5.76
C LYS A 145 -12.55 5.81 6.90
N ILE A 146 -11.28 5.59 6.57
CA ILE A 146 -10.19 5.32 7.53
C ILE A 146 -9.97 6.51 8.45
N ARG A 147 -9.85 7.72 7.89
CA ARG A 147 -9.58 8.93 8.68
C ARG A 147 -10.69 9.22 9.67
N LEU A 148 -11.95 9.05 9.25
CA LEU A 148 -13.11 9.21 10.12
C LEU A 148 -13.10 8.13 11.21
N ALA A 149 -12.90 6.86 10.86
CA ALA A 149 -12.83 5.76 11.83
C ALA A 149 -11.71 5.97 12.87
N ALA A 150 -10.49 6.31 12.44
CA ALA A 150 -9.36 6.59 13.32
C ALA A 150 -9.64 7.76 14.28
N ALA A 151 -10.27 8.84 13.79
CA ALA A 151 -10.63 9.98 14.62
C ALA A 151 -11.70 9.63 15.67
N VAL A 152 -12.70 8.82 15.30
CA VAL A 152 -13.74 8.34 16.22
C VAL A 152 -13.13 7.43 17.30
N LEU A 153 -12.35 6.42 16.89
CA LEU A 153 -11.72 5.45 17.81
C LEU A 153 -10.79 6.14 18.81
N SER A 154 -10.01 7.11 18.35
CA SER A 154 -9.10 7.90 19.20
C SER A 154 -9.79 9.02 19.98
N LYS A 155 -11.11 9.22 19.82
CA LYS A 155 -11.89 10.32 20.39
C LYS A 155 -11.32 11.71 20.06
N ASN A 156 -10.65 11.84 18.93
CA ASN A 156 -10.01 13.07 18.49
C ASN A 156 -10.97 13.96 17.68
N LYS A 157 -11.66 14.87 18.37
CA LYS A 157 -12.68 15.76 17.76
C LYS A 157 -12.09 16.72 16.72
N GLU A 158 -10.84 17.16 16.90
CA GLU A 158 -10.17 18.06 15.96
C GLU A 158 -9.88 17.33 14.64
N ALA A 159 -9.29 16.13 14.71
CA ALA A 159 -9.03 15.30 13.54
C ALA A 159 -10.33 14.93 12.79
N LEU A 160 -11.42 14.68 13.53
CA LEU A 160 -12.73 14.42 12.95
C LEU A 160 -13.24 15.63 12.16
N SER A 161 -13.18 16.83 12.75
CA SER A 161 -13.60 18.08 12.12
C SER A 161 -12.80 18.38 10.85
N ILE A 162 -11.47 18.28 10.92
CA ILE A 162 -10.57 18.49 9.77
C ILE A 162 -10.90 17.52 8.64
N THR A 163 -11.12 16.24 8.97
CA THR A 163 -11.44 15.21 7.98
C THR A 163 -12.78 15.47 7.30
N LYS A 164 -13.82 15.90 8.04
CA LYS A 164 -15.11 16.29 7.46
C LYS A 164 -15.00 17.51 6.55
N GLU A 165 -14.19 18.50 6.92
CA GLU A 165 -13.96 19.68 6.08
C GLU A 165 -13.25 19.32 4.77
N GLU A 166 -12.23 18.47 4.84
CA GLU A 166 -11.52 17.99 3.64
C GLU A 166 -12.40 17.10 2.75
N ALA A 167 -13.28 16.27 3.35
CA ALA A 167 -14.27 15.49 2.62
C ALA A 167 -15.24 16.40 1.86
N ALA A 168 -15.74 17.47 2.49
CA ALA A 168 -16.59 18.45 1.83
C ALA A 168 -15.87 19.16 0.66
N LYS A 169 -14.60 19.57 0.86
CA LYS A 169 -13.79 20.18 -0.21
C LYS A 169 -13.55 19.24 -1.39
N TYR A 170 -13.36 17.95 -1.12
CA TYR A 170 -13.24 16.91 -2.14
C TYR A 170 -14.54 16.73 -2.90
N CYS A 171 -15.66 16.54 -2.19
CA CYS A 171 -17.00 16.32 -2.75
C CYS A 171 -17.52 17.52 -3.57
N ALA A 172 -17.02 18.72 -3.31
CA ALA A 172 -17.30 19.92 -4.10
C ALA A 172 -16.66 19.90 -5.50
N LYS A 173 -15.73 18.97 -5.79
CA LYS A 173 -15.09 18.86 -7.10
C LYS A 173 -15.98 18.07 -8.09
N PRO A 174 -16.08 18.48 -9.37
CA PRO A 174 -16.96 17.80 -10.33
C PRO A 174 -16.62 16.32 -10.55
N TRP A 175 -15.33 15.99 -10.57
CA TRP A 175 -14.82 14.65 -10.79
C TRP A 175 -14.98 13.70 -9.59
N SER A 176 -15.51 14.19 -8.45
CA SER A 176 -15.78 13.37 -7.26
C SER A 176 -17.16 12.69 -7.29
N GLU A 177 -17.96 12.89 -8.34
CA GLU A 177 -19.32 12.34 -8.42
C GLU A 177 -19.45 10.84 -8.09
N PRO A 178 -18.55 9.95 -8.56
CA PRO A 178 -18.63 8.53 -8.24
C PRO A 178 -18.56 8.24 -6.73
N ASP A 179 -17.87 9.09 -5.98
CA ASP A 179 -17.51 8.86 -4.57
C ASP A 179 -18.37 9.71 -3.61
N ARG A 180 -19.06 10.73 -4.13
CA ARG A 180 -19.66 11.82 -3.35
C ARG A 180 -20.72 11.34 -2.36
N GLU A 181 -21.65 10.51 -2.82
CA GLU A 181 -22.77 10.04 -2.00
C GLU A 181 -22.26 9.19 -0.82
N VAL A 182 -21.30 8.30 -1.09
CA VAL A 182 -20.69 7.44 -0.08
C VAL A 182 -19.93 8.27 0.95
N ILE A 183 -19.10 9.22 0.51
CA ILE A 183 -18.32 10.08 1.43
C ILE A 183 -19.22 10.94 2.31
N HIS A 184 -20.30 11.51 1.76
CA HIS A 184 -21.28 12.24 2.57
C HIS A 184 -21.96 11.36 3.62
N GLY A 185 -22.35 10.14 3.24
CA GLY A 185 -22.90 9.15 4.17
C GLY A 185 -21.94 8.85 5.31
N LEU A 186 -20.66 8.61 4.99
CA LEU A 186 -19.61 8.38 5.99
C LEU A 186 -19.46 9.54 6.98
N CYS A 187 -19.49 10.79 6.50
CA CYS A 187 -19.38 11.98 7.36
C CYS A 187 -20.61 12.21 8.25
N ALA A 188 -21.79 11.71 7.86
CA ALA A 188 -23.04 11.84 8.61
C ALA A 188 -23.15 10.81 9.76
N CYS A 189 -22.51 9.65 9.62
CA CYS A 189 -22.56 8.55 10.59
C CYS A 189 -21.62 8.70 11.80
N VAL A 190 -20.75 9.72 11.81
CA VAL A 190 -19.66 9.90 12.79
C VAL A 190 -19.69 11.25 13.48
#